data_AF-A0A6B0XUC9-F1
#
_entry.id   AF-A0A6B0XUC9-F1
#
_cell.length_a   1.000
_cell.length_b   1.000
_cell.length_c   1.000
_cell.angle_alpha   90.00
_cell.angle_beta   90.00
_cell.angle_gamma   90.00
#
_symmetry.space_group_name_H-M   'P 1'
#
loop_
_entity.id
_entity.type
_entity.pdbx_description
1 polymer ?
#
loop_
_entity_poly.entity_id
_entity_poly.type
_entity_poly.pdbx_seq_one_letter_code
_entity_poly.pdbx_strand_id
1 'polypeptide(L)' 'MRSYTARELEEETGFSRRTIAYYVQVGLLPRVGRRGPKTRYPKLVRDRLLFIRRVREAEGAGRVPATPLREIGAVFEG' A
#
# COMPACT_ATOMS: atom_id res chain seq x y z
N MET A 1 -9.51 11.78 -12.40
CA MET A 1 -8.46 11.01 -11.71
C MET A 1 -9.13 9.93 -10.85
N ARG A 2 -8.79 8.64 -10.98
CA ARG A 2 -9.45 7.58 -10.19
C ARG A 2 -9.00 7.66 -8.72
N SER A 3 -9.95 7.48 -7.81
CA SER A 3 -9.73 7.49 -6.36
C SER A 3 -10.48 6.31 -5.72
N TYR A 4 -9.95 5.81 -4.61
CA TYR A 4 -10.44 4.62 -3.93
C TYR A 4 -10.76 4.94 -2.47
N THR A 5 -11.78 4.32 -1.91
CA THR A 5 -12.04 4.27 -0.47
C THR A 5 -11.13 3.23 0.18
N ALA A 6 -11.00 3.27 1.50
CA ALA A 6 -10.24 2.26 2.23
C ALA A 6 -10.81 0.84 2.03
N ARG A 7 -12.13 0.73 1.81
CA ARG A 7 -12.81 -0.54 1.52
C ARG A 7 -12.46 -1.06 0.13
N GLU A 8 -12.54 -0.23 -0.91
CA GLU A 8 -12.16 -0.63 -2.27
C GLU A 8 -10.68 -1.06 -2.33
N LEU A 9 -9.80 -0.37 -1.59
CA LEU A 9 -8.40 -0.79 -1.47
C LEU A 9 -8.26 -2.14 -0.78
N GLU A 10 -9.01 -2.39 0.29
CA GLU A 10 -9.00 -3.67 1.00
C GLU A 10 -9.46 -4.81 0.08
N GLU A 11 -10.55 -4.60 -0.66
CA GLU A 11 -11.10 -5.58 -1.63
C GLU A 11 -10.13 -5.85 -2.80
N GLU A 12 -9.50 -4.82 -3.38
CA GLU A 12 -8.60 -5.01 -4.52
C GLU A 12 -7.21 -5.53 -4.15
N THR A 13 -6.69 -5.12 -3.00
CA THR A 13 -5.28 -5.33 -2.64
C THR A 13 -5.10 -6.42 -1.59
N GLY A 14 -6.15 -6.78 -0.85
CA GLY A 14 -6.10 -7.73 0.26
C GLY A 14 -5.50 -7.14 1.55
N PHE A 15 -5.06 -5.87 1.55
CA PHE A 15 -4.56 -5.22 2.76
C PHE A 15 -5.69 -4.65 3.59
N SER A 16 -5.70 -5.01 4.87
CA SER A 16 -6.69 -4.46 5.81
C SER A 16 -6.61 -2.94 5.90
N ARG A 17 -7.74 -2.31 6.25
CA ARG A 17 -7.78 -0.86 6.53
C ARG A 17 -6.75 -0.41 7.57
N ARG A 18 -6.46 -1.26 8.56
CA ARG A 18 -5.43 -1.02 9.59
C ARG A 18 -4.03 -1.00 8.97
N THR A 19 -3.72 -1.94 8.07
CA THR A 19 -2.43 -2.00 7.38
C THR A 19 -2.24 -0.81 6.45
N ILE A 20 -3.28 -0.41 5.72
CA ILE A 20 -3.24 0.79 4.87
C ILE A 20 -2.96 2.04 5.72
N ALA A 21 -3.65 2.20 6.85
CA ALA A 21 -3.42 3.32 7.77
C ALA A 21 -2.00 3.33 8.34
N TYR A 22 -1.47 2.15 8.69
CA TYR A 22 -0.09 1.99 9.15
C TYR A 22 0.92 2.39 8.07
N TYR A 23 0.75 1.92 6.83
CA TYR A 23 1.63 2.28 5.71
C TYR A 23 1.60 3.77 5.37
N VAL A 24 0.45 4.44 5.52
CA VAL A 24 0.38 5.91 5.45
C VAL A 24 1.13 6.57 6.61
N GLN A 25 1.01 6.03 7.83
CA GLN A 25 1.66 6.57 9.02
C GLN A 25 3.19 6.50 8.93
N VAL A 26 3.74 5.38 8.47
CA VAL A 26 5.20 5.19 8.31
C VAL A 26 5.77 5.77 7.02
N GLY A 27 4.96 6.48 6.23
CA GLY A 27 5.41 7.18 5.02
C GLY A 27 5.55 6.31 3.76
N LEU A 28 5.23 5.01 3.83
CA LEU A 28 5.29 4.10 2.69
C LEU A 28 4.24 4.44 1.62
N LEU A 29 3.07 4.90 2.06
CA LEU A 29 2.00 5.42 1.20
C LEU A 29 1.88 6.93 1.36
N PRO A 30 1.51 7.66 0.29
CA PRO A 30 1.31 9.10 0.37
C PRO A 30 0.25 9.45 1.42
N ARG A 31 0.50 10.54 2.16
CA ARG A 31 -0.48 11.08 3.10
C ARG A 31 -1.71 11.55 2.33
N VAL A 32 -2.87 11.10 2.78
CA VAL A 32 -4.17 11.67 2.40
C VAL A 32 -4.56 12.66 3.48
N GLY A 33 -5.20 13.77 3.12
CA GLY A 33 -5.56 14.86 4.04
C GLY A 33 -6.43 14.41 5.22
N ARG A 34 -7.72 14.74 5.22
CA ARG A 34 -8.60 14.32 6.33
C ARG A 34 -8.88 12.81 6.25
N ARG A 35 -8.54 12.09 7.32
CA ARG A 35 -8.85 10.66 7.50
C ARG A 35 -10.25 10.48 8.10
N GLY A 36 -11.01 9.52 7.59
CA GLY A 36 -12.37 9.21 8.00
C GLY A 36 -13.09 8.24 7.05
N PRO A 37 -14.37 7.92 7.30
CA PRO A 37 -15.12 6.93 6.52
C PRO A 37 -15.21 7.24 5.02
N LYS A 38 -15.12 8.52 4.65
CA LYS A 38 -15.19 9.02 3.27
C LYS A 38 -13.83 9.32 2.64
N THR A 39 -12.72 8.97 3.31
CA THR A 39 -11.37 9.24 2.79
C THR A 39 -11.18 8.60 1.43
N ARG A 40 -10.70 9.42 0.50
CA ARG A 40 -10.33 9.01 -0.85
C ARG A 40 -8.82 8.94 -0.97
N TYR A 41 -8.34 7.82 -1.46
CA TYR A 41 -6.96 7.52 -1.74
C TYR A 41 -6.72 7.64 -3.25
N PRO A 42 -5.62 8.26 -3.69
CA PRO A 42 -5.30 8.33 -5.12
C PRO A 42 -4.95 6.95 -5.66
N LYS A 43 -5.05 6.77 -6.98
CA LYS A 43 -4.61 5.55 -7.68
C LYS A 43 -3.18 5.11 -7.30
N LEU A 44 -2.27 6.05 -7.05
CA LEU A 44 -0.91 5.75 -6.60
C LEU A 44 -0.87 4.87 -5.34
N VAL A 45 -1.81 5.06 -4.40
CA VAL A 45 -1.89 4.22 -3.19
C VAL A 45 -2.23 2.77 -3.57
N ARG A 46 -3.23 2.60 -4.44
CA ARG A 46 -3.64 1.28 -4.94
C ARG A 46 -2.50 0.58 -5.67
N ASP A 47 -1.79 1.29 -6.53
CA ASP A 47 -0.68 0.72 -7.29
C ASP A 47 0.51 0.34 -6.37
N ARG A 48 0.86 1.17 -5.38
CA ARG A 48 1.87 0.83 -4.36
C ARG A 48 1.46 -0.38 -3.52
N LEU A 49 0.19 -0.49 -3.12
CA LEU A 49 -0.31 -1.66 -2.39
C LEU A 49 -0.19 -2.94 -3.22
N LEU A 50 -0.57 -2.90 -4.51
CA LEU A 50 -0.41 -4.05 -5.39
C LEU A 50 1.05 -4.43 -5.62
N PHE A 51 1.96 -3.45 -5.65
CA PHE A 51 3.39 -3.72 -5.68
C PHE A 51 3.84 -4.47 -4.42
N ILE A 52 3.50 -3.95 -3.24
CA ILE A 52 3.84 -4.59 -1.95
C ILE A 52 3.29 -6.02 -1.92
N ARG A 53 2.05 -6.24 -2.35
CA ARG A 53 1.45 -7.58 -2.42
C ARG A 53 2.31 -8.53 -3.27
N ARG A 54 2.71 -8.12 -4.48
CA ARG A 54 3.54 -8.95 -5.36
C ARG A 54 4.91 -9.27 -4.75
N VAL A 55 5.52 -8.32 -4.04
CA VAL A 55 6.77 -8.57 -3.30
C VAL A 55 6.55 -9.66 -2.24
N ARG A 56 5.48 -9.56 -1.43
CA ARG A 56 5.16 -10.58 -0.41
C ARG A 56 4.85 -11.95 -1.01
N GLU A 57 4.17 -12.00 -2.15
CA GLU A 57 3.92 -13.24 -2.89
C GLU A 57 5.23 -13.86 -3.40
N ALA A 58 6.17 -13.04 -3.90
CA ALA A 58 7.48 -13.49 -4.36
C ALA A 58 8.36 -13.98 -3.19
N GLU A 59 8.30 -13.33 -2.02
CA GLU A 59 8.97 -13.77 -0.78
C GLU A 59 8.46 -15.15 -0.36
N GLY A 60 7.14 -15.31 -0.28
CA GLY A 60 6.51 -16.59 0.08
C GLY A 60 6.83 -17.72 -0.90
N ALA A 61 7.06 -17.39 -2.17
CA ALA A 61 7.49 -18.33 -3.20
C ALA A 61 9.01 -18.55 -3.25
N GLY A 62 9.80 -17.91 -2.37
CA GLY A 62 11.26 -18.02 -2.35
C GLY A 62 11.97 -17.39 -3.56
N ARG A 63 11.29 -16.55 -4.33
CA ARG A 63 11.86 -15.89 -5.54
C ARG A 63 12.68 -14.65 -5.20
N VAL A 64 12.41 -14.04 -4.05
CA VAL A 64 13.14 -12.89 -3.52
C VAL A 64 13.37 -13.11 -2.02
N PRO A 65 14.47 -12.57 -1.44
CA PRO A 65 14.66 -12.59 0.00
C PRO A 65 13.59 -11.76 0.71
N ALA A 66 13.42 -12.01 2.01
CA ALA A 66 12.52 -11.22 2.84
C ALA A 66 12.93 -9.74 2.77
N THR A 67 12.05 -8.90 2.22
CA THR A 67 12.30 -7.50 1.91
C THR A 67 11.65 -6.61 2.98
N PRO A 68 12.44 -5.87 3.77
CA PRO A 68 11.96 -4.90 4.73
C PRO A 68 11.14 -3.77 4.08
N LEU A 69 10.14 -3.25 4.79
CA LEU A 69 9.27 -2.18 4.26
C LEU A 69 10.04 -0.92 3.83
N ARG A 70 11.17 -0.60 4.48
CA ARG A 70 12.04 0.52 4.11
C ARG A 70 12.65 0.36 2.71
N GLU A 71 13.00 -0.87 2.32
CA GLU A 71 13.59 -1.16 1.01
C GLU A 71 12.52 -1.09 -0.07
N ILE A 72 11.31 -1.59 0.23
CA ILE A 72 10.15 -1.38 -0.64
C ILE A 72 9.86 0.11 -0.81
N GLY A 73 9.95 0.89 0.27
CA GLY A 73 9.75 2.34 0.24
C GLY A 73 10.76 3.07 -0.66
N ALA A 74 12.03 2.69 -0.61
CA ALA A 74 13.08 3.27 -1.45
C ALA A 74 12.78 3.13 -2.96
N VAL A 75 12.14 2.04 -3.38
CA VAL A 75 11.72 1.84 -4.78
C VAL A 75 10.66 2.85 -5.23
N PHE A 76 9.92 3.45 -4.30
CA PHE A 76 8.89 4.44 -4.62
C PHE A 76 9.41 5.88 -4.71
N GLU A 77 10.67 6.11 -4.33
CA GLU A 77 11.33 7.43 -4.31
C GLU A 77 12.30 7.63 -5.50
N GLY A 78 12.63 6.55 -6.21
CA GLY A 78 13.37 6.59 -7.48
C GLY A 78 12.47 6.88 -8.67
#